data_AF-A0A068SEJ2-F1
#
_entry.id   AF-A0A068SEJ2-F1
#
_cell.length_a   1.000
_cell.length_b   1.000
_cell.length_c   1.000
_cell.angle_alpha   90.00
_cell.angle_beta   90.00
_cell.angle_gamma   90.00
#
_symmetry.space_group_name_H-M   'P 1'
#
loop_
_entity.id
_entity.type
_entity.pdbx_description
1 polymer ?
#
loop_
_entity_poly.entity_id
_entity_poly.type
_entity_poly.pdbx_seq_one_letter_code
_entity_poly.pdbx_strand_id
1 'polypeptide(L)' 'MQEQPAQRSIILGDFNYNIHLSSGQHYPTEWNSWLLSTWHDPLYDETSMRPSATFHRGNTTIDFILCSPDLRHHIT' A
#
# COMPACT_ATOMS: atom_id res chain seq x y z
N MET A 1 -15.27 -24.46 16.88
CA MET A 1 -15.04 -23.01 16.79
C MET A 1 -15.51 -22.58 15.42
N GLN A 2 -16.39 -21.59 15.33
CA GLN A 2 -16.83 -21.03 14.06
C GLN A 2 -15.72 -20.09 13.60
N GLU A 3 -15.07 -20.40 12.47
CA GLU A 3 -14.10 -19.49 11.86
C GLU A 3 -14.82 -18.18 11.52
N GLN A 4 -14.29 -17.05 12.01
CA GLN A 4 -14.79 -15.75 11.58
C GLN A 4 -14.57 -15.64 10.07
N PRO A 5 -15.57 -15.15 9.31
CA PRO A 5 -15.40 -14.96 7.89
C PRO A 5 -14.25 -13.99 7.64
N ALA A 6 -13.41 -14.30 6.65
CA ALA A 6 -12.32 -13.45 6.24
C ALA A 6 -12.84 -12.05 5.88
N GLN A 7 -12.28 -11.02 6.51
CA GLN A 7 -12.73 -9.64 6.36
C GLN A 7 -12.08 -8.98 5.15
N ARG A 8 -12.70 -9.18 3.98
CA ARG A 8 -12.28 -8.58 2.70
C ARG A 8 -12.46 -7.07 2.73
N SER A 9 -11.35 -6.35 2.72
CA SER A 9 -11.34 -4.88 2.83
C SER A 9 -10.38 -4.25 1.82
N ILE A 10 -10.73 -3.06 1.34
CA ILE A 10 -9.86 -2.23 0.49
C ILE A 10 -9.76 -0.86 1.14
N ILE A 11 -8.54 -0.32 1.23
CA ILE A 11 -8.28 1.10 1.53
C ILE A 11 -7.73 1.73 0.26
N LEU A 12 -8.28 2.87 -0.15
CA LEU A 12 -7.82 3.58 -1.33
C LEU A 12 -7.93 5.09 -1.17
N GLY A 13 -7.04 5.82 -1.84
CA GLY A 13 -7.07 7.28 -1.89
C GLY A 13 -5.67 7.89 -1.93
N ASP A 14 -5.62 9.19 -1.64
CA ASP A 14 -4.40 9.99 -1.53
C ASP A 14 -3.83 9.87 -0.10
N PHE A 15 -2.65 9.27 0.03
CA PHE A 15 -1.97 9.06 1.30
C PHE A 15 -1.02 10.21 1.64
N ASN A 16 -0.84 11.18 0.73
CA ASN A 16 0.13 12.29 0.79
C ASN A 16 1.62 11.89 0.95
N TYR A 17 1.90 10.59 1.08
CA TYR A 17 3.23 10.01 1.28
C TYR A 17 3.37 8.75 0.43
N ASN A 18 4.57 8.52 -0.10
CA ASN A 18 4.86 7.29 -0.84
C ASN A 18 5.14 6.14 0.11
N ILE A 19 4.15 5.27 0.37
CA ILE A 19 4.24 4.27 1.44
C ILE A 19 5.48 3.35 1.36
N HIS A 20 6.10 3.21 0.18
CA HIS A 20 7.29 2.40 -0.08
C HIS A 20 8.63 3.11 0.17
N LEU A 21 8.61 4.42 0.42
CA LEU A 21 9.80 5.17 0.85
C LEU A 21 9.93 5.16 2.37
N SER A 22 11.16 5.19 2.87
CA SER A 22 11.46 5.19 4.31
C SER A 22 12.34 6.35 4.76
N SER A 23 12.59 7.34 3.89
CA SER A 23 13.55 8.42 4.11
C SER A 23 12.94 9.81 3.96
N GLY A 24 13.26 10.71 4.89
CA GLY A 24 12.93 12.14 4.83
C GLY A 24 12.68 12.72 6.23
N GLN A 25 12.98 14.01 6.44
CA GLN A 25 12.52 14.70 7.66
C GLN A 25 10.99 14.72 7.68
N HIS A 26 10.39 14.36 8.82
CA HIS A 26 8.92 14.30 9.05
C HIS A 26 8.17 13.21 8.28
N TYR A 27 8.87 12.19 7.80
CA TYR A 27 8.23 11.07 7.12
C TYR A 27 7.51 10.13 8.13
N PRO A 28 6.24 9.74 7.90
CA PRO A 28 5.47 8.93 8.85
C PRO A 28 5.85 7.44 8.78
N THR A 29 7.11 7.13 9.13
CA THR A 29 7.71 5.80 8.98
C THR A 29 6.97 4.70 9.74
N GLU A 30 6.50 4.98 10.95
CA GLU A 30 5.74 4.03 11.78
C GLU A 30 4.39 3.67 11.14
N TRP A 31 3.69 4.68 10.60
CA TRP A 31 2.41 4.48 9.93
C TRP A 31 2.58 3.67 8.63
N ASN A 32 3.61 3.98 7.84
CA ASN A 32 3.89 3.22 6.62
C ASN A 32 4.31 1.78 6.93
N SER A 33 5.09 1.56 7.99
CA SER A 33 5.47 0.21 8.44
C SER A 33 4.25 -0.60 8.86
N TRP A 34 3.30 0.03 9.56
CA TRP A 34 2.02 -0.60 9.90
C TRP A 34 1.19 -0.90 8.65
N LEU A 35 1.09 0.03 7.70
CA LEU A 35 0.36 -0.16 6.44
C LEU A 35 0.91 -1.36 5.67
N LEU A 36 2.23 -1.41 5.43
CA LEU A 36 2.87 -2.47 4.64
C LEU A 36 2.90 -3.83 5.35
N SER A 37 2.79 -3.87 6.68
CA SER A 37 2.68 -5.13 7.43
C SER A 37 1.25 -5.66 7.52
N THR A 38 0.25 -4.79 7.36
CA THR A 38 -1.17 -5.15 7.51
C THR A 38 -1.87 -5.32 6.16
N TRP A 39 -1.48 -4.55 5.15
CA TRP A 39 -2.14 -4.45 3.86
C TRP A 39 -1.21 -4.82 2.72
N HIS A 40 -1.79 -5.33 1.64
CA HIS A 40 -1.07 -5.65 0.41
C HIS A 40 -1.34 -4.56 -0.62
N ASP A 41 -0.29 -4.04 -1.24
CA ASP A 41 -0.38 -3.21 -2.44
C ASP A 41 -0.29 -4.11 -3.69
N PRO A 42 -1.41 -4.36 -4.41
CA PRO A 42 -1.42 -5.22 -5.59
C PRO A 42 -0.81 -4.55 -6.83
N LEU A 43 -0.55 -3.24 -6.79
CA LEU A 43 0.07 -2.50 -7.87
C LEU A 43 1.57 -2.31 -7.66
N TYR A 44 2.08 -2.72 -6.50
CA TYR A 44 3.50 -2.71 -6.21
C TYR A 44 4.19 -3.91 -6.87
N ASP A 45 5.17 -3.61 -7.72
CA ASP A 45 6.02 -4.60 -8.37
C ASP A 45 7.49 -4.28 -8.09
N GLU A 46 8.15 -5.16 -7.34
CA GLU A 46 9.56 -5.03 -6.99
C GLU A 46 10.48 -5.11 -8.21
N THR A 47 10.04 -5.77 -9.29
CA THR A 47 10.85 -5.97 -10.51
C THR A 47 10.87 -4.75 -11.41
N SER A 48 9.79 -3.96 -11.44
CA SER A 48 9.72 -2.70 -12.21
C SER A 48 10.39 -1.52 -11.50
N MET A 49 10.88 -1.70 -10.26
CA MET A 49 11.62 -0.74 -9.43
C MET A 49 10.96 0.63 -9.20
N ARG A 50 9.81 0.92 -9.81
CA ARG A 50 9.11 2.20 -9.70
C ARG A 50 7.61 2.00 -9.88
N PRO A 51 6.80 2.15 -8.81
CA PRO A 51 5.38 2.37 -9.01
C PRO A 51 5.17 3.59 -9.91
N SER A 52 4.17 3.54 -10.78
CA SER A 52 3.83 4.66 -11.67
C SER A 52 3.53 5.89 -10.81
N ALA A 53 4.09 7.05 -11.19
CA ALA A 53 3.85 8.28 -10.46
C ALA A 53 2.37 8.67 -10.59
N THR A 54 1.73 8.87 -9.45
CA THR A 54 0.33 9.33 -9.36
C THR A 54 0.25 10.83 -9.07
N PHE A 55 1.37 11.43 -8.64
CA PHE A 55 1.49 12.85 -8.37
C PHE A 55 2.66 13.50 -9.14
N HIS A 56 2.34 14.56 -9.89
CA HIS A 56 3.26 15.19 -10.81
C HIS A 56 4.39 15.97 -10.12
N ARG A 57 4.09 16.68 -9.03
CA ARG A 57 5.07 17.53 -8.35
C ARG A 57 6.04 16.65 -7.54
N GLY A 58 7.24 16.44 -8.08
CA GLY A 58 8.25 15.56 -7.50
C GLY A 58 8.24 14.13 -8.06
N ASN A 59 7.40 13.85 -9.06
CA ASN A 59 7.30 12.56 -9.74
C ASN A 59 7.26 11.36 -8.78
N THR A 60 6.24 11.34 -7.92
CA THR A 60 6.09 10.38 -6.83
C THR A 60 4.72 9.70 -6.88
N THR A 61 4.63 8.53 -6.25
CA THR A 61 3.37 7.81 -6.04
C THR A 61 2.87 8.16 -4.63
N ILE A 62 1.68 8.74 -4.53
CA ILE A 62 1.01 9.04 -3.23
C ILE A 62 -0.43 8.51 -3.18
N ASP A 63 -1.05 8.26 -4.34
CA ASP A 63 -2.31 7.54 -4.44
C ASP A 63 -2.08 6.03 -4.42
N PHE A 64 -2.79 5.32 -3.54
CA PHE A 64 -2.66 3.88 -3.37
C PHE A 64 -4.02 3.17 -3.35
N ILE A 65 -4.01 1.91 -3.75
CA ILE A 65 -5.09 0.93 -3.51
C ILE A 65 -4.43 -0.20 -2.72
N LEU A 66 -4.92 -0.46 -1.51
CA LEU A 66 -4.40 -1.49 -0.62
C LEU A 66 -5.51 -2.47 -0.27
N CYS A 67 -5.22 -3.77 -0.29
CA CYS A 67 -6.19 -4.82 0.02
C CYS A 67 -5.78 -5.65 1.24
N SER A 68 -6.76 -6.19 1.94
CA SER A 68 -6.53 -7.11 3.04
C SER A 68 -5.87 -8.42 2.56
N PRO A 69 -5.10 -9.14 3.41
CA PRO A 69 -4.35 -10.33 3.00
C PRO A 69 -5.18 -11.44 2.34
N ASP A 70 -6.45 -11.58 2.72
CA ASP A 70 -7.38 -12.56 2.17
C ASP A 70 -7.82 -12.25 0.73
N LEU A 71 -7.78 -10.98 0.31
CA LEU A 71 -8.02 -10.57 -1.08
C LEU A 71 -6.84 -10.84 -2.00
N ARG A 72 -5.61 -10.90 -1.47
CA ARG A 72 -4.39 -11.19 -2.25
C ARG A 72 -4.49 -12.52 -2.99
N HIS A 73 -5.07 -13.54 -2.36
CA HIS A 73 -5.09 -14.92 -2.88
C HIS A 73 -6.15 -15.19 -3.95
N HIS A 74 -6.96 -14.19 -4.33
CA HIS A 74 -8.01 -14.35 -5.35
C HIS A 74 -7.64 -13.72 -6.70
N ILE A 75 -6.43 -13.17 -6.83
CA ILE A 75 -5.89 -12.66 -8.08
C ILE A 75 -4.94 -13.74 -8.63
N THR A 76 -5.50 -14.73 -9.34
CA THR A 76 -4.80 -15.72 -10.17
C THR A 76 -5.35 -15.69 -11.58
#